data_AF-A0A960SUH7-F1
#
_entry.id   AF-A0A960SUH7-F1
#
_cell.length_a   1.000
_cell.length_b   1.000
_cell.length_c   1.000
_cell.angle_alpha   90.00
_cell.angle_beta   90.00
_cell.angle_gamma   90.00
#
_symmetry.space_group_name_H-M   'P 1'
#
loop_
_entity.id
_entity.type
_entity.pdbx_description
1 polymer ?
#
loop_
_entity_poly.entity_id
_entity_poly.type
_entity_poly.pdbx_seq_one_letter_code
_entity_poly.pdbx_strand_id
1 'polypeptide(L)'
;GNAEDAGAGMIGTLEFTSALYYRYAAVNLDLLADAAHLGGLTREQRQRVMDTFIRATLTAVPGARKNSMNAHTLPSYVLGLGKDQGQPVQLINAFEQPLSTWDTRNRGGWEKTAIERLKEHHAALKKTWNVATAIEVEIPGQDLNTLCQTLVSHVH
;
A
#
# COMPACT_ATOMS: atom_id res chain seq x y z
N GLY A 1 -13.55 0.83 61.42
CA GLY A 1 -12.33 1.35 60.79
C GLY A 1 -12.35 0.89 59.36
N ASN A 2 -12.39 1.84 58.43
CA ASN A 2 -12.68 1.62 57.01
C ASN A 2 -11.67 0.69 56.34
N ALA A 3 -12.20 -0.24 55.54
CA ALA A 3 -11.47 -1.04 54.57
C ALA A 3 -11.32 -0.20 53.29
N GLU A 4 -10.27 0.61 53.22
CA GLU A 4 -9.91 1.38 52.03
C GLU A 4 -8.39 1.31 51.85
N ASP A 5 -7.90 0.16 51.39
CA ASP A 5 -6.61 0.08 50.72
C ASP A 5 -6.88 -0.33 49.27
N ALA A 6 -7.43 0.64 48.51
CA ALA A 6 -7.60 0.51 47.07
C ALA A 6 -6.20 0.58 46.46
N GLY A 7 -5.66 -0.59 46.13
CA GLY A 7 -4.35 -0.76 45.51
C GLY A 7 -4.12 0.23 44.38
N ALA A 8 -2.96 0.87 44.41
CA ALA A 8 -2.48 1.77 43.36
C ALA A 8 -2.53 1.03 42.01
N GLY A 9 -3.58 1.30 41.24
CA GLY A 9 -3.70 0.87 39.85
C GLY A 9 -2.57 1.50 39.06
N MET A 10 -1.66 0.66 38.58
CA MET A 10 -0.57 1.01 37.67
C MET A 10 -1.09 1.93 36.55
N ILE A 11 -0.72 3.22 36.57
CA ILE A 11 -0.95 4.12 35.42
C ILE A 11 0.03 3.68 34.33
N GLY A 12 -0.39 2.75 33.49
CA GLY A 12 0.31 2.43 32.25
C GLY A 12 0.09 3.56 31.25
N THR A 13 1.13 4.31 30.92
CA THR A 13 1.10 5.23 29.79
C THR A 13 1.12 4.40 28.51
N LEU A 14 -0.01 4.33 27.79
CA LEU A 14 -0.05 3.73 26.46
C LEU A 14 0.27 4.81 25.42
N GLU A 15 1.42 4.71 24.78
CA GLU A 15 1.76 5.60 23.68
C GLU A 15 0.88 5.29 22.46
N PHE A 16 0.15 6.31 22.01
CA PHE A 16 -0.60 6.30 20.75
C PHE A 16 0.11 7.17 19.72
N THR A 17 0.41 6.58 18.56
CA THR A 17 1.04 7.27 17.44
C THR A 17 0.13 7.18 16.21
N SER A 18 -0.12 8.31 15.55
CA SER A 18 -0.67 8.33 14.19
C SER A 18 0.50 8.41 13.21
N ALA A 19 0.53 7.54 12.20
CA ALA A 19 1.62 7.47 11.22
C ALA A 19 1.08 7.23 9.81
N LEU A 20 1.78 7.80 8.82
CA LEU A 20 1.56 7.52 7.41
C LEU A 20 2.46 6.37 6.97
N TYR A 21 1.87 5.29 6.47
CA TYR A 21 2.61 4.09 6.07
C TYR A 21 2.69 3.97 4.55
N TYR A 22 3.89 3.67 4.05
CA TYR A 22 4.10 3.21 2.69
C TYR A 22 4.05 1.68 2.66
N ARG A 23 3.16 1.11 1.83
CA ARG A 23 3.06 -0.33 1.59
C ARG A 23 3.41 -0.64 0.14
N TYR A 24 4.17 -1.71 -0.07
CA TYR A 24 4.58 -2.18 -1.38
C TYR A 24 4.31 -3.67 -1.52
N ALA A 25 3.74 -4.06 -2.66
CA ALA A 25 3.54 -5.45 -3.04
C ALA A 25 3.80 -5.58 -4.54
N ALA A 26 4.41 -6.69 -4.94
CA ALA A 26 4.66 -7.00 -6.33
C ALA A 26 4.46 -8.50 -6.58
N VAL A 27 3.93 -8.83 -7.75
CA VAL A 27 3.74 -10.22 -8.19
C VAL A 27 4.33 -10.39 -9.58
N ASN A 28 5.14 -11.43 -9.75
CA ASN A 28 5.60 -11.85 -11.06
C ASN A 28 4.50 -12.72 -11.71
N LEU A 29 3.91 -12.22 -12.80
CA LEU A 29 2.79 -12.89 -13.47
C LEU A 29 3.23 -14.13 -14.25
N ASP A 30 4.45 -14.13 -14.81
CA ASP A 30 5.02 -15.30 -15.49
C ASP A 30 5.20 -16.44 -14.49
N LEU A 31 5.84 -16.14 -13.35
CA LEU A 31 6.02 -17.12 -12.29
C LEU A 31 4.68 -17.61 -11.74
N LEU A 32 3.68 -16.72 -11.63
CA LEU A 32 2.34 -17.09 -11.20
C LEU A 32 1.69 -18.08 -12.18
N ALA A 33 1.91 -17.91 -13.48
CA ALA A 33 1.37 -18.76 -14.54
C ALA A 33 2.17 -20.06 -14.77
N ASP A 34 3.32 -20.25 -14.12
CA ASP A 34 4.10 -21.47 -14.23
C ASP A 34 3.35 -22.70 -13.70
N ALA A 35 3.68 -23.87 -14.25
CA ALA A 35 3.08 -25.16 -13.89
C ALA A 35 3.27 -25.54 -12.40
N ALA A 36 4.33 -25.04 -11.76
CA ALA A 36 4.57 -25.23 -10.32
C ALA A 36 3.71 -24.32 -9.42
N HIS A 37 3.06 -23.30 -10.00
CA HIS A 37 2.18 -22.35 -9.31
C HIS A 37 0.73 -22.49 -9.81
N LEU A 38 0.19 -21.48 -10.48
CA LEU A 38 -1.20 -21.45 -10.93
C LEU A 38 -1.35 -21.77 -12.42
N GLY A 39 -0.36 -22.41 -13.04
CA GLY A 39 -0.39 -22.81 -14.45
C GLY A 39 -1.50 -23.81 -14.80
N GLY A 40 -1.98 -24.59 -13.81
CA GLY A 40 -3.12 -25.49 -13.99
C GLY A 40 -4.49 -24.79 -14.04
N LEU A 41 -4.55 -23.50 -13.73
CA LEU A 41 -5.79 -22.71 -13.80
C LEU A 41 -5.99 -22.11 -15.20
N THR A 42 -7.22 -21.74 -15.54
CA THR A 42 -7.46 -20.88 -16.71
C THR A 42 -7.00 -19.45 -16.43
N ARG A 43 -6.83 -18.66 -17.50
CA ARG A 43 -6.49 -17.23 -17.37
C ARG A 43 -7.50 -16.48 -16.51
N GLU A 44 -8.79 -16.74 -16.68
CA GLU A 44 -9.89 -16.10 -15.93
C GLU A 44 -9.83 -16.47 -14.45
N GLN A 45 -9.46 -17.71 -14.14
CA GLN A 45 -9.25 -18.15 -12.76
C GLN A 45 -8.05 -17.46 -12.12
N ARG A 46 -6.92 -17.32 -12.84
CA ARG A 46 -5.77 -16.55 -12.36
C ARG A 46 -6.10 -15.07 -12.15
N GLN A 47 -6.86 -14.47 -13.07
CA GLN A 47 -7.35 -13.10 -12.92
C GLN A 47 -8.19 -12.93 -11.65
N ARG A 48 -9.07 -13.88 -11.34
CA ARG A 48 -9.89 -13.85 -10.12
C ARG A 48 -9.05 -14.00 -8.84
N VAL A 49 -8.03 -14.84 -8.87
CA VAL A 49 -7.06 -14.95 -7.76
C VAL A 49 -6.34 -13.60 -7.56
N MET A 50 -5.90 -12.97 -8.65
CA MET A 50 -5.22 -11.67 -8.59
C MET A 50 -6.13 -10.55 -8.08
N ASP A 51 -7.38 -10.48 -8.55
CA ASP A 51 -8.37 -9.51 -8.05
C ASP A 51 -8.58 -9.68 -6.53
N THR A 52 -8.74 -10.92 -6.08
CA THR A 52 -8.88 -11.24 -4.65
C THR A 52 -7.65 -10.83 -3.86
N PHE A 53 -6.45 -11.13 -4.37
CA PHE A 53 -5.18 -10.76 -3.75
C PHE A 53 -5.01 -9.24 -3.61
N ILE A 54 -5.30 -8.47 -4.65
CA ILE A 54 -5.20 -7.01 -4.64
C ILE A 54 -6.18 -6.44 -3.59
N ARG A 55 -7.44 -6.86 -3.62
CA ARG A 55 -8.46 -6.39 -2.67
C ARG A 55 -8.09 -6.73 -1.23
N ALA A 56 -7.64 -7.96 -0.98
CA ALA A 56 -7.20 -8.38 0.34
C ALA A 56 -6.00 -7.56 0.80
N THR A 57 -5.02 -7.31 -0.07
CA THR A 57 -3.82 -6.52 0.28
C THR A 57 -4.16 -5.08 0.65
N LEU A 58 -5.08 -4.44 -0.09
CA LEU A 58 -5.47 -3.06 0.17
C LEU A 58 -6.32 -2.91 1.44
N THR A 59 -7.21 -3.87 1.70
CA THR A 59 -8.14 -3.85 2.84
C THR A 59 -7.61 -4.56 4.10
N ALA A 60 -6.48 -5.26 4.01
CA ALA A 60 -5.86 -5.91 5.14
C ALA A 60 -5.46 -4.90 6.21
N VAL A 61 -5.89 -5.17 7.44
CA VAL A 61 -5.48 -4.44 8.65
C VAL A 61 -4.27 -5.15 9.26
N PRO A 62 -3.11 -4.48 9.41
CA PRO A 62 -1.97 -5.05 10.12
C PRO A 62 -2.37 -5.48 11.54
N GLY A 63 -2.06 -6.72 11.91
CA GLY A 63 -2.53 -7.32 13.18
C GLY A 63 -1.97 -6.66 14.46
N ALA A 64 -0.92 -5.83 14.33
CA ALA A 64 -0.34 -5.11 15.46
C ALA A 64 -1.34 -4.05 15.99
N ARG A 65 -1.98 -4.36 17.12
CA ARG A 65 -2.93 -3.50 17.89
C ARG A 65 -4.40 -3.51 17.45
N LYS A 66 -4.90 -4.62 16.90
CA LYS A 66 -6.34 -4.78 16.58
C LYS A 66 -7.30 -4.63 17.78
N ASN A 67 -6.87 -4.96 18.99
CA ASN A 67 -7.78 -5.12 20.13
C ASN A 67 -8.11 -3.83 20.93
N SER A 68 -7.61 -2.64 20.53
CA SER A 68 -7.83 -1.42 21.32
C SER A 68 -8.22 -0.18 20.51
N MET A 69 -8.07 -0.13 19.18
CA MET A 69 -8.04 1.16 18.46
C MET A 69 -8.79 1.23 17.12
N ASN A 70 -9.54 0.19 16.72
CA ASN A 70 -10.29 0.16 15.46
C ASN A 70 -9.49 0.62 14.22
N ALA A 71 -8.34 -0.03 13.96
CA ALA A 71 -7.42 0.32 12.85
C ALA A 71 -7.92 -0.11 11.45
N HIS A 72 -9.22 -0.10 11.20
CA HIS A 72 -9.81 -0.35 9.89
C HIS A 72 -9.71 0.91 9.02
N THR A 73 -8.49 1.29 8.65
CA THR A 73 -8.25 2.39 7.70
C THR A 73 -7.98 1.85 6.31
N LEU A 74 -8.68 2.42 5.32
CA LEU A 74 -8.36 2.20 3.91
C LEU A 74 -7.14 3.04 3.52
N PRO A 75 -6.34 2.61 2.52
CA PRO A 75 -5.27 3.45 2.01
C PRO A 75 -5.82 4.77 1.48
N SER A 76 -5.18 5.88 1.83
CA SER A 76 -5.53 7.20 1.30
C SER A 76 -5.09 7.39 -0.16
N TYR A 77 -4.04 6.66 -0.57
CA TYR A 77 -3.56 6.62 -1.94
C TYR A 77 -3.10 5.22 -2.34
N VAL A 78 -3.36 4.82 -3.57
CA VAL A 78 -2.90 3.56 -4.19
C VAL A 78 -2.40 3.86 -5.59
N LEU A 79 -1.20 3.39 -5.92
CA LEU A 79 -0.66 3.38 -7.27
C LEU A 79 -0.48 1.93 -7.73
N GLY A 80 -1.25 1.52 -8.74
CA GLY A 80 -1.15 0.25 -9.42
C GLY A 80 -0.34 0.39 -10.71
N LEU A 81 0.67 -0.47 -10.87
CA LEU A 81 1.54 -0.49 -12.04
C LEU A 81 1.53 -1.88 -12.69
N GLY A 82 1.36 -1.92 -14.01
CA GLY A 82 1.59 -3.11 -14.83
C GLY A 82 2.80 -2.89 -15.73
N LYS A 83 3.67 -3.91 -15.82
CA LYS A 83 4.88 -3.89 -16.64
C LYS A 83 4.91 -5.15 -17.50
N ASP A 84 5.10 -4.99 -18.80
CA ASP A 84 5.27 -6.12 -19.72
C ASP A 84 6.59 -6.88 -19.46
N GLN A 85 7.62 -6.15 -19.02
CA GLN A 85 8.97 -6.68 -18.85
C GLN A 85 9.70 -6.00 -17.69
N GLY A 86 10.70 -6.72 -17.18
CA GLY A 86 11.61 -6.27 -16.15
C GLY A 86 11.06 -6.46 -14.73
N GLN A 87 11.90 -6.11 -13.75
CA GLN A 87 11.57 -6.30 -12.36
C GLN A 87 10.55 -5.25 -11.87
N PRO A 88 9.71 -5.59 -10.89
CA PRO A 88 8.90 -4.62 -10.17
C PRO A 88 9.76 -3.49 -9.58
N VAL A 89 9.22 -2.28 -9.56
CA VAL A 89 9.91 -1.08 -9.04
C VAL A 89 9.23 -0.62 -7.76
N GLN A 90 10.00 -0.46 -6.68
CA GLN A 90 9.54 0.16 -5.44
C GLN A 90 9.89 1.65 -5.41
N LEU A 91 9.07 2.46 -4.74
CA LEU A 91 9.20 3.91 -4.69
C LEU A 91 9.60 4.42 -3.30
N ILE A 92 10.10 3.54 -2.43
CA ILE A 92 10.46 3.88 -1.04
C ILE A 92 11.47 5.04 -0.96
N ASN A 93 12.36 5.18 -1.94
CA ASN A 93 13.37 6.24 -2.01
C ASN A 93 12.75 7.65 -2.18
N ALA A 94 11.47 7.76 -2.52
CA ALA A 94 10.72 9.03 -2.44
C ALA A 94 10.69 9.61 -1.01
N PHE A 95 10.89 8.76 0.00
CA PHE A 95 10.85 9.08 1.42
C PHE A 95 12.20 8.89 2.13
N GLU A 96 13.30 8.77 1.37
CA GLU A 96 14.66 8.69 1.94
C GLU A 96 14.95 9.91 2.81
N GLN A 97 14.60 11.10 2.32
CA GLN A 97 14.48 12.28 3.18
C GLN A 97 13.13 12.24 3.90
N PRO A 98 13.10 12.24 5.24
CA PRO A 98 11.86 12.13 5.98
C PRO A 98 10.96 13.33 5.73
N LEU A 99 9.63 13.09 5.74
CA LEU A 99 8.66 14.17 5.76
C LEU A 99 8.75 14.88 7.11
N SER A 100 8.86 16.21 7.08
CA SER A 100 9.09 17.02 8.28
C SER A 100 8.10 18.17 8.38
N THR A 101 7.77 18.57 9.61
CA THR A 101 6.87 19.70 9.90
C THR A 101 7.44 21.06 9.47
N TRP A 102 8.75 21.14 9.24
CA TRP A 102 9.43 22.33 8.70
C TRP A 102 9.25 22.48 7.18
N ASP A 103 8.80 21.44 6.49
CA ASP A 103 8.44 21.54 5.08
C ASP A 103 7.15 22.38 4.98
N THR A 104 7.23 23.52 4.29
CA THR A 104 6.11 24.44 4.12
C THR A 104 4.92 23.81 3.39
N ARG A 105 5.15 22.71 2.65
CA ARG A 105 4.11 21.87 2.01
C ARG A 105 3.30 21.06 3.01
N ASN A 106 3.83 20.79 4.21
CA ASN A 106 3.20 19.97 5.25
C ASN A 106 2.31 20.73 6.24
N ARG A 107 2.00 22.01 5.98
CA ARG A 107 1.05 22.80 6.80
C ARG A 107 -0.38 22.28 6.63
N GLY A 108 -0.72 21.20 7.31
CA GLY A 108 -2.05 20.56 7.27
C GLY A 108 -2.05 19.04 7.26
N GLY A 109 -0.88 18.38 7.24
CA GLY A 109 -0.76 16.92 7.20
C GLY A 109 0.33 16.45 6.23
N TRP A 110 0.73 15.19 6.34
CA TRP A 110 1.85 14.64 5.56
C TRP A 110 1.40 13.94 4.29
N GLU A 111 0.11 13.59 4.19
CA GLU A 111 -0.46 12.80 3.11
C GLU A 111 -0.22 13.43 1.73
N LYS A 112 -0.61 14.69 1.56
CA LYS A 112 -0.48 15.40 0.28
C LYS A 112 0.96 15.41 -0.21
N THR A 113 1.89 15.84 0.64
CA THR A 113 3.32 15.89 0.30
C THR A 113 3.88 14.50 0.03
N ALA A 114 3.42 13.47 0.75
CA ALA A 114 3.86 12.10 0.50
C ALA A 114 3.44 11.63 -0.90
N ILE A 115 2.20 11.89 -1.31
CA ILE A 115 1.68 11.55 -2.65
C ILE A 115 2.46 12.31 -3.72
N GLU A 116 2.69 13.62 -3.52
CA GLU A 116 3.47 14.44 -4.45
C GLU A 116 4.89 13.92 -4.64
N ARG A 117 5.62 13.64 -3.55
CA ARG A 117 7.00 13.10 -3.63
C ARG A 117 7.05 11.71 -4.28
N LEU A 118 6.05 10.86 -4.02
CA LEU A 118 5.94 9.55 -4.64
C LEU A 118 5.75 9.68 -6.16
N LYS A 119 4.87 10.59 -6.61
CA LYS A 119 4.63 10.87 -8.04
C LYS A 119 5.85 11.48 -8.72
N GLU A 120 6.50 12.46 -8.07
CA GLU A 120 7.75 13.07 -8.55
C GLU A 120 8.84 12.02 -8.73
N HIS A 121 9.01 11.14 -7.74
CA HIS A 121 10.00 10.06 -7.80
C HIS A 121 9.66 9.06 -8.91
N HIS A 122 8.39 8.66 -9.04
CA HIS A 122 7.95 7.77 -10.12
C HIS A 122 8.27 8.37 -11.50
N ALA A 123 7.92 9.64 -11.72
CA ALA A 123 8.23 10.35 -12.97
C ALA A 123 9.74 10.46 -13.23
N ALA A 124 10.54 10.72 -12.19
CA ALA A 124 12.00 10.77 -12.30
C ALA A 124 12.59 9.41 -12.69
N LEU A 125 12.07 8.30 -12.17
CA LEU A 125 12.50 6.96 -12.57
C LEU A 125 12.15 6.64 -14.02
N LYS A 126 10.96 7.02 -14.48
CA LYS A 126 10.56 6.89 -15.90
C LYS A 126 11.53 7.65 -16.81
N LYS A 127 11.90 8.89 -16.43
CA LYS A 127 12.82 9.73 -17.21
C LYS A 127 14.27 9.23 -17.18
N THR A 128 14.77 8.81 -16.02
CA THR A 128 16.21 8.52 -15.81
C THR A 128 16.57 7.11 -16.28
N TRP A 129 15.68 6.15 -15.99
CA TRP A 129 15.95 4.72 -16.20
C TRP A 129 15.06 4.11 -17.28
N ASN A 130 14.27 4.92 -18.00
CA ASN A 130 13.31 4.46 -18.99
C ASN A 130 12.37 3.37 -18.45
N VAL A 131 11.91 3.53 -17.20
CA VAL A 131 10.97 2.58 -16.59
C VAL A 131 9.65 2.63 -17.36
N ALA A 132 9.44 1.61 -18.20
CA ALA A 132 8.18 1.43 -18.91
C ALA A 132 7.10 0.83 -17.99
N THR A 133 5.90 1.39 -18.08
CA THR A 133 4.68 0.95 -17.38
C THR A 133 3.58 0.84 -18.43
N ALA A 134 3.18 -0.39 -18.75
CA ALA A 134 2.10 -0.66 -19.69
C ALA A 134 0.75 -0.19 -19.14
N ILE A 135 0.60 -0.28 -17.81
CA ILE A 135 -0.58 0.14 -17.07
C ILE A 135 -0.12 1.02 -15.90
N GLU A 136 -0.83 2.12 -15.71
CA GLU A 136 -0.68 3.00 -14.56
C GLU A 136 -2.08 3.45 -14.13
N VAL A 137 -2.41 3.20 -12.87
CA VAL A 137 -3.76 3.41 -12.35
C VAL A 137 -3.70 3.82 -10.88
N GLU A 138 -4.53 4.77 -10.46
CA GLU A 138 -4.45 5.30 -9.09
C GLU A 138 -5.80 5.53 -8.41
N ILE A 139 -5.78 5.51 -7.08
CA ILE A 139 -6.86 5.94 -6.20
C ILE A 139 -6.30 6.99 -5.25
N PRO A 140 -6.99 8.12 -5.00
CA PRO A 140 -8.20 8.57 -5.68
C PRO A 140 -7.94 8.95 -7.15
N GLY A 141 -9.01 8.95 -7.96
CA GLY A 141 -8.98 9.16 -9.42
C GLY A 141 -9.98 8.24 -10.13
N GLN A 142 -10.20 7.06 -9.53
CA GLN A 142 -11.20 6.06 -9.89
C GLN A 142 -11.52 5.20 -8.66
N ASP A 143 -12.45 4.26 -8.80
CA ASP A 143 -12.81 3.34 -7.71
C ASP A 143 -11.95 2.06 -7.68
N LEU A 144 -12.07 1.31 -6.59
CA LEU A 144 -11.36 0.04 -6.38
C LEU A 144 -11.67 -1.00 -7.45
N ASN A 145 -12.90 -1.03 -7.97
CA ASN A 145 -13.28 -2.00 -8.99
C ASN A 145 -12.59 -1.71 -10.31
N THR A 146 -12.57 -0.46 -10.74
CA THR A 146 -11.83 -0.04 -11.93
C THR A 146 -10.33 -0.33 -11.75
N LEU A 147 -9.74 -0.02 -10.58
CA LEU A 147 -8.32 -0.30 -10.34
C LEU A 147 -8.00 -1.79 -10.47
N CYS A 148 -8.79 -2.66 -9.82
CA CYS A 148 -8.58 -4.10 -9.91
C CYS A 148 -8.77 -4.61 -11.35
N GLN A 149 -9.86 -4.21 -12.02
CA GLN A 149 -10.14 -4.62 -13.40
C GLN A 149 -9.01 -4.24 -14.36
N THR A 150 -8.48 -3.02 -14.25
CA THR A 150 -7.35 -2.58 -15.06
C THR A 150 -6.11 -3.44 -14.79
N LEU A 151 -5.74 -3.66 -13.52
CA LEU A 151 -4.55 -4.45 -13.18
C LEU A 151 -4.64 -5.92 -13.60
N VAL A 152 -5.79 -6.57 -13.41
CA VAL A 152 -5.94 -8.00 -13.76
C VAL A 152 -6.04 -8.25 -15.26
N SER A 153 -6.36 -7.22 -16.06
CA SER A 153 -6.38 -7.34 -17.53
C SER A 153 -5.03 -7.81 -18.10
N HIS A 154 -3.94 -7.54 -17.38
CA HIS A 154 -2.57 -7.88 -17.72
C HIS A 154 -2.13 -9.29 -17.30
N VAL A 155 -2.95 -10.00 -16.53
CA VAL A 155 -2.67 -11.39 -16.14
C VAL A 155 -2.91 -12.30 -17.34
N HIS A 156 -1.92 -13.13 -17.64
CA HIS A 156 -1.94 -14.13 -18.71
C HIS A 156 -2.22 -15.53 -18.15
#